data_AF-A0A0C4EVM2-F1
#
_entry.id   AF-A0A0C4EVM2-F1
#
_cell.length_a   1.000
_cell.length_b   1.000
_cell.length_c   1.000
_cell.angle_alpha   90.00
_cell.angle_beta   90.00
_cell.angle_gamma   90.00
#
_symmetry.space_group_name_H-M   'P 1'
#
loop_
_entity.id
_entity.type
_entity.pdbx_description
1 polymer ?
#
loop_
_entity_poly.entity_id
_entity_poly.type
_entity_poly.pdbx_seq_one_letter_code
_entity_poly.pdbx_strand_id
1 'polypeptide(L)'
;MDAQCDCYVPGHIAGFKNFKRELQSGLSDEFFHFPQGNTDSEWAFALFLNELSKVADPKSVSFPYTLLKETMLQTIKRIRELCIQAGITEPSLLNFAVTDGHSVVATRYVNSSTDEAASLYFSTGTSFEAATALDGSPRVNSDECQGPLEAAQYRMKKCDKRERIVLIASEPLTFEKTDWLEIPCQTVIIITPKMNVLQFPIIDEFFQHTLTPNRSSDYVIGKGLHYLPVCSSPSKISAGKQQWRK
;
A
#
# COMPACT_ATOMS: atom_id res chain seq x y z
N MET A 1 -9.23 -14.68 -17.82
CA MET A 1 -9.19 -14.86 -16.36
C MET A 1 -8.63 -13.55 -15.88
N ASP A 2 -9.50 -12.56 -15.69
CA ASP A 2 -9.03 -11.16 -15.61
C ASP A 2 -9.39 -10.58 -14.23
N ALA A 3 -9.18 -11.39 -13.19
CA ALA A 3 -8.94 -10.86 -11.86
C ALA A 3 -7.53 -10.27 -11.89
N GLN A 4 -7.43 -9.02 -12.35
CA GLN A 4 -6.17 -8.30 -12.42
C GLN A 4 -5.79 -7.85 -11.01
N CYS A 5 -5.02 -8.70 -10.31
CA CYS A 5 -4.39 -8.31 -9.06
C CYS A 5 -3.06 -7.61 -9.38
N ASP A 6 -3.15 -6.30 -9.54
CA ASP A 6 -1.97 -5.44 -9.48
C ASP A 6 -1.59 -5.29 -8.00
N CYS A 7 -0.83 -6.25 -7.47
CA CYS A 7 -0.17 -6.12 -6.16
C CYS A 7 0.96 -5.07 -6.28
N TYR A 8 0.59 -3.79 -6.41
CA TYR A 8 1.53 -2.70 -6.65
C TYR A 8 1.64 -1.75 -5.45
N VAL A 9 1.58 -2.31 -4.24
CA VAL A 9 1.93 -1.57 -3.03
C VAL A 9 3.22 -2.19 -2.45
N PRO A 10 4.29 -1.39 -2.26
CA PRO A 10 5.53 -1.84 -1.64
C PRO A 10 5.30 -2.54 -0.30
N GLY A 11 5.78 -3.78 -0.21
CA GLY A 11 5.75 -4.63 0.97
C GLY A 11 6.91 -5.62 0.94
N HIS A 12 7.02 -6.45 1.99
CA HIS A 12 8.10 -7.44 2.10
C HIS A 12 7.68 -8.62 2.97
N ILE A 13 7.77 -9.84 2.44
CA ILE A 13 7.61 -11.06 3.23
C ILE A 13 8.98 -11.56 3.69
N ALA A 14 9.26 -11.42 4.98
CA ALA A 14 10.54 -11.79 5.56
C ALA A 14 10.74 -13.31 5.53
N GLY A 15 11.96 -13.75 5.25
CA GLY A 15 12.31 -15.18 5.24
C GLY A 15 11.55 -16.02 4.22
N PHE A 16 10.93 -15.43 3.19
CA PHE A 16 10.07 -16.14 2.22
C PHE A 16 10.73 -17.40 1.63
N LYS A 17 12.02 -17.33 1.29
CA LYS A 17 12.76 -18.48 0.72
C LYS A 17 12.80 -19.70 1.64
N ASN A 18 12.71 -19.50 2.96
CA ASN A 18 12.83 -20.55 3.96
C ASN A 18 11.54 -21.38 4.06
N PHE A 19 10.37 -20.75 3.91
CA PHE A 19 9.08 -21.44 3.99
C PHE A 19 8.38 -21.58 2.63
N LYS A 20 8.93 -21.05 1.54
CA LYS A 20 8.34 -21.13 0.19
C LYS A 20 7.92 -22.54 -0.20
N ARG A 21 8.76 -23.54 0.07
CA ARG A 21 8.45 -24.95 -0.26
C ARG A 21 7.24 -25.46 0.54
N GLU A 22 7.13 -25.07 1.80
CA GLU A 22 6.00 -25.43 2.66
C GLU A 22 4.70 -24.72 2.23
N LEU A 23 4.81 -23.45 1.81
CA LEU A 23 3.70 -22.72 1.19
C LEU A 23 3.22 -23.47 -0.06
N GLN A 24 4.15 -23.81 -0.95
CA GLN A 24 3.90 -24.52 -2.20
C GLN A 24 3.20 -25.87 -1.99
N SER A 25 3.64 -26.67 -1.01
CA SER A 25 3.01 -27.95 -0.70
C SER A 25 1.59 -27.84 -0.12
N GLY A 26 1.22 -26.66 0.38
CA GLY A 26 -0.13 -26.38 0.90
C GLY A 26 -1.12 -25.88 -0.15
N LEU A 27 -0.69 -25.61 -1.38
CA LEU A 27 -1.56 -25.16 -2.47
C LEU A 27 -2.15 -26.35 -3.22
N SER A 28 -3.35 -26.18 -3.78
CA SER A 28 -3.87 -27.11 -4.78
C SER A 28 -3.07 -27.02 -6.08
N ASP A 29 -3.14 -28.07 -6.91
CA ASP A 29 -2.46 -28.10 -8.21
C ASP A 29 -2.86 -26.90 -9.10
N GLU A 30 -4.11 -26.45 -9.05
CA GLU A 30 -4.57 -25.30 -9.84
C GLU A 30 -3.81 -24.02 -9.48
N PHE A 31 -3.63 -23.73 -8.18
CA PHE A 31 -2.97 -22.50 -7.73
C PHE A 31 -1.45 -22.64 -7.63
N PHE A 32 -0.91 -23.85 -7.53
CA PHE A 32 0.53 -24.09 -7.60
C PHE A 32 1.12 -23.68 -8.96
N HIS A 33 0.37 -23.89 -10.06
CA HIS A 33 0.80 -23.53 -11.41
C HIS A 33 0.48 -22.08 -11.80
N PHE A 34 -0.16 -21.30 -10.91
CA PHE A 34 -0.59 -19.93 -11.21
C PHE A 34 0.58 -18.92 -11.24
N PRO A 35 1.51 -18.89 -10.26
CA PRO A 35 2.67 -18.00 -10.31
C PRO A 35 3.53 -18.23 -11.54
N GLN A 36 3.94 -17.15 -12.21
CA GLN A 36 4.82 -17.21 -13.38
C GLN A 36 6.29 -16.98 -13.01
N GLY A 37 6.54 -16.48 -11.80
CA GLY A 37 7.83 -16.16 -11.25
C GLY A 37 8.01 -16.72 -9.83
N ASN A 38 8.94 -16.09 -9.12
CA ASN A 38 9.44 -16.56 -7.83
C ASN A 38 9.34 -15.52 -6.72
N THR A 39 8.61 -14.43 -6.96
CA THR A 39 8.42 -13.33 -6.01
C THR A 39 7.48 -13.75 -4.88
N ASP A 40 7.71 -13.23 -3.69
CA ASP A 40 6.85 -13.45 -2.54
C ASP A 40 5.41 -12.98 -2.78
N SER A 41 5.22 -11.88 -3.51
CA SER A 41 3.91 -11.33 -3.87
C SER A 41 3.07 -12.27 -4.75
N GLU A 42 3.66 -12.92 -5.76
CA GLU A 42 2.93 -13.86 -6.62
C GLU A 42 2.48 -15.11 -5.85
N TRP A 43 3.37 -15.66 -5.01
CA TRP A 43 3.06 -16.83 -4.19
C TRP A 43 2.05 -16.50 -3.07
N ALA A 44 2.09 -15.28 -2.52
CA ALA A 44 1.06 -14.80 -1.59
C ALA A 44 -0.30 -14.66 -2.30
N PHE A 45 -0.32 -14.24 -3.56
CA PHE A 45 -1.56 -14.16 -4.33
C PHE A 45 -2.11 -15.55 -4.69
N ALA A 46 -1.25 -16.51 -5.08
CA ALA A 46 -1.66 -17.89 -5.27
C ALA A 46 -2.25 -18.50 -3.98
N LEU A 47 -1.68 -18.18 -2.83
CA LEU A 47 -2.25 -18.56 -1.54
C LEU A 47 -3.61 -17.90 -1.30
N PHE A 48 -3.78 -16.62 -1.62
CA PHE A 48 -5.08 -15.95 -1.54
C PHE A 48 -6.15 -16.63 -2.42
N LEU A 49 -5.82 -16.97 -3.66
CA LEU A 49 -6.74 -17.69 -4.55
C LEU A 49 -7.08 -19.08 -4.00
N ASN A 50 -6.09 -19.77 -3.42
CA ASN A 50 -6.29 -21.05 -2.75
C ASN A 50 -7.23 -20.93 -1.54
N GLU A 51 -7.08 -19.91 -0.69
CA GLU A 51 -8.02 -19.67 0.41
C GLU A 51 -9.41 -19.26 -0.10
N LEU A 52 -9.49 -18.45 -1.16
CA LEU A 52 -10.76 -18.06 -1.78
C LEU A 52 -11.52 -19.28 -2.30
N SER A 53 -10.82 -20.22 -2.95
CA SER A 53 -11.40 -21.43 -3.54
C SER A 53 -12.10 -22.34 -2.54
N LYS A 54 -11.73 -22.24 -1.26
CA LYS A 54 -12.35 -23.02 -0.17
C LYS A 54 -13.74 -22.49 0.21
N VAL A 55 -14.04 -21.24 -0.12
CA VAL A 55 -15.25 -20.54 0.32
C VAL A 55 -16.11 -20.01 -0.83
N ALA A 56 -15.55 -19.86 -2.03
CA ALA A 56 -16.26 -19.46 -3.24
C ALA A 56 -15.52 -19.93 -4.50
N ASP A 57 -16.21 -19.96 -5.64
CA ASP A 57 -15.55 -20.21 -6.93
C ASP A 57 -14.70 -18.98 -7.31
N PRO A 58 -13.35 -19.10 -7.41
CA PRO A 58 -12.47 -17.99 -7.77
C PRO A 58 -12.71 -17.43 -9.18
N LYS A 59 -13.46 -18.14 -10.03
CA LYS A 59 -13.83 -17.70 -11.39
C LYS A 59 -15.11 -16.87 -11.41
N SER A 60 -15.73 -16.62 -10.26
CA SER A 60 -16.91 -15.75 -10.15
C SER A 60 -16.60 -14.32 -10.60
N VAL A 61 -17.59 -13.67 -11.20
CA VAL A 61 -17.47 -12.30 -11.77
C VAL A 61 -17.32 -11.22 -10.70
N SER A 62 -17.88 -11.45 -9.50
CA SER A 62 -17.80 -10.52 -8.38
C SER A 62 -17.97 -11.25 -7.06
N PHE A 63 -17.47 -10.66 -5.99
CA PHE A 63 -17.53 -11.17 -4.64
C PHE A 63 -18.05 -10.09 -3.68
N PRO A 64 -18.76 -10.47 -2.61
CA PRO A 64 -18.98 -9.55 -1.50
C PRO A 64 -17.63 -9.06 -0.95
N TYR A 65 -17.46 -7.76 -0.77
CA TYR A 65 -16.21 -7.20 -0.22
C TYR A 65 -15.85 -7.78 1.15
N THR A 66 -16.85 -8.23 1.93
CA THR A 66 -16.64 -8.94 3.19
C THR A 66 -15.94 -10.28 2.99
N LEU A 67 -16.29 -11.02 1.93
CA LEU A 67 -15.64 -12.28 1.60
C LEU A 67 -14.17 -12.04 1.23
N LEU A 68 -13.89 -11.07 0.33
CA LEU A 68 -12.53 -10.71 -0.06
C LEU A 68 -11.69 -10.29 1.17
N LYS A 69 -12.29 -9.50 2.07
CA LYS A 69 -11.67 -9.10 3.35
C LYS A 69 -11.30 -10.32 4.20
N GLU A 70 -12.26 -11.20 4.50
CA GLU A 70 -12.00 -12.38 5.34
C GLU A 70 -10.98 -13.33 4.70
N THR A 71 -11.04 -13.54 3.38
CA THR A 71 -10.03 -14.32 2.66
C THR A 71 -8.65 -13.70 2.78
N MET A 72 -8.52 -12.38 2.63
CA MET A 72 -7.23 -11.70 2.79
C MET A 72 -6.68 -11.83 4.22
N LEU A 73 -7.53 -11.72 5.24
CA LEU A 73 -7.14 -11.94 6.64
C LEU A 73 -6.67 -13.38 6.87
N GLN A 74 -7.34 -14.35 6.27
CA GLN A 74 -6.95 -15.75 6.33
C GLN A 74 -5.61 -16.00 5.62
N THR A 75 -5.35 -15.34 4.48
CA THR A 75 -4.04 -15.37 3.79
C THR A 75 -2.93 -14.82 4.69
N ILE A 76 -3.13 -13.65 5.30
CA ILE A 76 -2.16 -13.04 6.23
C ILE A 76 -1.87 -13.99 7.40
N LYS A 77 -2.92 -14.56 8.00
CA LYS A 77 -2.79 -15.54 9.08
C LYS A 77 -1.96 -16.75 8.65
N ARG A 78 -2.19 -17.29 7.46
CA ARG A 78 -1.46 -18.45 6.95
C ARG A 78 0.01 -18.15 6.68
N ILE A 79 0.32 -16.99 6.12
CA ILE A 79 1.71 -16.51 5.95
C ILE A 79 2.40 -16.42 7.31
N ARG A 80 1.75 -15.85 8.32
CA ARG A 80 2.30 -15.77 9.67
C ARG A 80 2.60 -17.15 10.25
N GLU A 81 1.66 -18.10 10.15
CA GLU A 81 1.86 -19.46 10.64
C GLU A 81 3.09 -20.12 9.99
N LEU A 82 3.28 -19.92 8.68
CA LEU A 82 4.45 -20.42 7.96
C LEU A 82 5.75 -19.75 8.43
N CYS A 83 5.74 -18.43 8.68
CA CYS A 83 6.89 -17.73 9.26
C CYS A 83 7.26 -18.30 10.64
N ILE A 84 6.26 -18.55 11.50
CA ILE A 84 6.48 -19.14 12.84
C ILE A 84 7.05 -20.56 12.72
N GLN A 85 6.49 -21.39 11.85
CA GLN A 85 6.95 -22.77 11.62
C GLN A 85 8.39 -22.83 11.09
N ALA A 86 8.79 -21.86 10.27
CA ALA A 86 10.15 -21.74 9.76
C ALA A 86 11.11 -20.99 10.70
N GLY A 87 10.65 -20.57 11.89
CA GLY A 87 11.48 -19.86 12.87
C GLY A 87 11.91 -18.46 12.43
N ILE A 88 11.13 -17.78 11.58
CA ILE A 88 11.43 -16.44 11.10
C ILE A 88 11.04 -15.41 12.16
N THR A 89 12.03 -14.69 12.66
CA THR A 89 11.86 -13.62 13.66
C THR A 89 11.81 -12.23 13.04
N GLU A 90 12.24 -12.09 11.79
CA GLU A 90 12.22 -10.82 11.07
C GLU A 90 10.77 -10.42 10.71
N PRO A 91 10.35 -9.15 10.93
CA PRO A 91 9.00 -8.71 10.60
C PRO A 91 8.72 -8.71 9.09
N SER A 92 7.55 -9.23 8.71
CA SER A 92 6.96 -9.10 7.39
C SER A 92 6.02 -7.89 7.34
N LEU A 93 6.17 -7.08 6.29
CA LEU A 93 5.41 -5.86 6.02
C LEU A 93 4.42 -6.17 4.88
N LEU A 94 3.16 -6.44 5.22
CA LEU A 94 2.18 -7.02 4.30
C LEU A 94 1.18 -5.97 3.81
N ASN A 95 1.63 -5.16 2.86
CA ASN A 95 0.77 -4.24 2.12
C ASN A 95 0.23 -4.94 0.87
N PHE A 96 -0.90 -5.64 1.01
CA PHE A 96 -1.56 -6.29 -0.12
C PHE A 96 -2.68 -5.41 -0.67
N ALA A 97 -2.99 -5.58 -1.96
CA ALA A 97 -4.15 -4.99 -2.61
C ALA A 97 -4.72 -6.00 -3.61
N VAL A 98 -6.02 -6.26 -3.54
CA VAL A 98 -6.74 -7.16 -4.46
C VAL A 98 -8.06 -6.53 -4.88
N THR A 99 -8.52 -6.89 -6.08
CA THR A 99 -9.78 -6.41 -6.65
C THR A 99 -10.48 -7.51 -7.43
N ASP A 100 -11.80 -7.47 -7.41
CA ASP A 100 -12.68 -8.26 -8.28
C ASP A 100 -13.27 -7.41 -9.43
N GLY A 101 -12.71 -6.22 -9.65
CA GLY A 101 -13.20 -5.23 -10.61
C GLY A 101 -14.34 -4.35 -10.08
N HIS A 102 -14.92 -4.67 -8.92
CA HIS A 102 -16.04 -3.93 -8.32
C HIS A 102 -15.70 -3.37 -6.94
N SER A 103 -14.92 -4.12 -6.15
CA SER A 103 -14.45 -3.75 -4.82
C SER A 103 -12.93 -3.91 -4.76
N VAL A 104 -12.28 -3.07 -3.96
CA VAL A 104 -10.85 -3.18 -3.66
C VAL A 104 -10.69 -3.48 -2.18
N VAL A 105 -9.83 -4.43 -1.85
CA VAL A 105 -9.38 -4.71 -0.48
C VAL A 105 -7.88 -4.48 -0.44
N ALA A 106 -7.42 -3.62 0.46
CA ALA A 106 -6.01 -3.44 0.71
C ALA A 106 -5.68 -3.50 2.21
N THR A 107 -4.47 -3.91 2.55
CA THR A 107 -4.02 -4.07 3.93
C THR A 107 -2.81 -3.18 4.20
N ARG A 108 -2.73 -2.65 5.42
CA ARG A 108 -1.49 -2.14 6.01
C ARG A 108 -1.21 -2.95 7.27
N TYR A 109 -0.25 -3.86 7.21
CA TYR A 109 -0.03 -4.83 8.27
C TYR A 109 1.45 -5.13 8.49
N VAL A 110 1.82 -5.39 9.75
CA VAL A 110 3.10 -5.97 10.15
C VAL A 110 2.87 -7.00 11.25
N ASN A 111 3.57 -8.13 11.20
CA ASN A 111 3.55 -9.17 12.22
C ASN A 111 4.60 -8.93 13.33
N SER A 112 4.65 -7.70 13.83
CA SER A 112 5.50 -7.30 14.96
C SER A 112 4.67 -6.45 15.92
N SER A 113 4.92 -6.59 17.22
CA SER A 113 4.27 -5.77 18.24
C SER A 113 4.96 -4.42 18.43
N THR A 114 6.21 -4.28 17.97
CA THR A 114 7.07 -3.11 18.20
C THR A 114 7.37 -2.32 16.95
N ASP A 115 7.37 -2.94 15.76
CA ASP A 115 7.74 -2.28 14.51
C ASP A 115 6.54 -1.69 13.78
N GLU A 116 6.78 -0.65 12.99
CA GLU A 116 5.80 0.01 12.13
C GLU A 116 5.66 -0.71 10.77
N ALA A 117 4.45 -0.69 10.20
CA ALA A 117 4.18 -1.25 8.87
C ALA A 117 4.67 -0.32 7.76
N ALA A 118 4.89 -0.89 6.57
CA ALA A 118 5.15 -0.13 5.35
C ALA A 118 4.08 0.94 5.13
N SER A 119 4.51 2.14 4.73
CA SER A 119 3.60 3.28 4.66
C SER A 119 2.53 3.07 3.59
N LEU A 120 1.31 3.49 3.90
CA LEU A 120 0.18 3.42 2.98
C LEU A 120 -0.77 4.57 3.26
N TYR A 121 -1.16 5.27 2.21
CA TYR A 121 -2.03 6.44 2.26
C TYR A 121 -3.19 6.25 1.30
N PHE A 122 -4.29 6.93 1.58
CA PHE A 122 -5.38 7.06 0.63
C PHE A 122 -5.82 8.51 0.48
N SER A 123 -6.39 8.82 -0.67
CA SER A 123 -7.02 10.11 -0.97
C SER A 123 -8.33 9.86 -1.70
N THR A 124 -9.35 10.67 -1.42
CA THR A 124 -10.65 10.62 -2.09
C THR A 124 -10.92 11.94 -2.79
N GLY A 125 -11.56 11.90 -3.95
CA GLY A 125 -12.06 13.11 -4.59
C GLY A 125 -13.05 12.84 -5.72
N THR A 126 -13.35 13.91 -6.45
CA THR A 126 -14.24 13.97 -7.61
C THR A 126 -13.49 13.73 -8.93
N SER A 127 -12.22 14.14 -9.02
CA SER A 127 -11.30 13.89 -10.16
C SER A 127 -9.82 14.07 -9.76
N PHE A 128 -8.92 13.45 -10.54
CA PHE A 128 -7.47 13.60 -10.41
C PHE A 128 -6.90 14.16 -11.72
N GLU A 129 -6.40 15.39 -11.68
CA GLU A 129 -6.08 16.16 -12.89
C GLU A 129 -4.69 16.80 -12.78
N ALA A 130 -4.03 16.98 -13.93
CA ALA A 130 -2.84 17.80 -14.01
C ALA A 130 -3.21 19.25 -13.63
N ALA A 131 -2.47 19.84 -12.70
CA ALA A 131 -2.54 21.23 -12.34
C ALA A 131 -2.18 22.08 -13.56
N THR A 132 -3.17 22.80 -14.08
CA THR A 132 -2.95 23.83 -15.09
C THR A 132 -2.12 24.96 -14.50
N ALA A 133 -1.21 25.54 -15.29
CA ALA A 133 -0.47 26.73 -14.87
C ALA A 133 -1.42 27.86 -14.46
N LEU A 134 -0.93 28.77 -13.62
CA LEU A 134 -1.67 29.91 -13.04
C LEU A 134 -2.35 30.83 -14.09
N ASP A 135 -2.03 30.70 -15.37
CA ASP A 135 -2.60 31.48 -16.48
C ASP A 135 -3.77 30.80 -17.20
N GLY A 136 -4.17 29.59 -16.79
CA GLY A 136 -5.27 28.86 -17.42
C GLY A 136 -4.95 28.34 -18.83
N SER A 137 -3.71 28.44 -19.28
CA SER A 137 -3.29 27.84 -20.54
C SER A 137 -3.02 26.34 -20.34
N PRO A 138 -3.48 25.47 -21.26
CA PRO A 138 -2.99 24.10 -21.32
C PRO A 138 -1.48 24.16 -21.56
N ARG A 139 -0.68 23.40 -20.80
CA ARG A 139 0.69 23.08 -21.23
C ARG A 139 0.56 22.20 -22.48
N VAL A 140 0.44 22.84 -23.65
CA VAL A 140 0.44 22.17 -24.95
C VAL A 140 1.77 21.43 -25.06
N ASN A 141 1.72 20.15 -25.40
CA ASN A 141 2.89 19.41 -25.87
C ASN A 141 3.36 20.05 -27.17
N SER A 142 4.15 21.13 -27.09
CA SER A 142 4.96 21.57 -28.21
C SER A 142 6.13 20.60 -28.31
N ASP A 143 6.17 19.87 -29.42
CA ASP A 143 7.13 18.81 -29.79
C ASP A 143 8.59 19.29 -29.92
N GLU A 144 8.93 20.43 -29.32
CA GLU A 144 10.26 21.04 -29.34
C GLU A 144 10.55 21.65 -27.97
N CYS A 145 11.14 20.87 -27.06
CA CYS A 145 11.84 21.40 -25.88
C CYS A 145 12.80 20.35 -25.31
N GLN A 146 14.07 20.46 -25.69
CA GLN A 146 15.19 19.82 -24.98
C GLN A 146 15.42 20.55 -23.65
N GLY A 147 14.72 20.10 -22.62
CA GLY A 147 14.92 20.47 -21.21
C GLY A 147 14.23 19.43 -20.32
N PRO A 148 14.64 19.25 -19.04
CA PRO A 148 13.97 18.29 -18.17
C PRO A 148 12.50 18.70 -18.05
N LEU A 149 11.60 17.83 -18.53
CA LEU A 149 10.16 17.99 -18.32
C LEU A 149 9.92 18.14 -16.82
N GLU A 150 9.59 19.35 -16.36
CA GLU A 150 9.02 19.52 -15.03
C GLU A 150 7.80 18.61 -14.95
N ALA A 151 7.87 17.57 -14.12
CA ALA A 151 6.78 16.64 -13.94
C ALA A 151 5.48 17.42 -13.72
N ALA A 152 4.48 17.17 -14.58
CA ALA A 152 3.18 17.80 -14.44
C ALA A 152 2.69 17.59 -13.01
N GLN A 153 2.44 18.67 -12.28
CA GLN A 153 1.97 18.57 -10.90
C GLN A 153 0.52 18.07 -10.97
N TYR A 154 0.16 16.99 -10.29
CA TYR A 154 -1.23 16.53 -10.23
C TYR A 154 -1.88 16.97 -8.92
N ARG A 155 -3.21 17.12 -8.91
CA ARG A 155 -4.01 17.45 -7.73
C ARG A 155 -5.28 16.62 -7.68
N MET A 156 -5.68 16.26 -6.45
CA MET A 156 -7.01 15.73 -6.14
C MET A 156 -8.02 16.89 -6.08
N LYS A 157 -9.06 16.87 -6.92
CA LYS A 157 -10.17 17.84 -6.85
C LYS A 157 -11.35 17.26 -6.09
N LYS A 158 -11.93 18.05 -5.18
CA LYS A 158 -13.14 17.74 -4.41
C LYS A 158 -14.20 18.80 -4.72
N CYS A 159 -14.96 18.60 -5.81
CA CYS A 159 -15.92 19.61 -6.30
C CYS A 159 -17.34 19.41 -5.75
N ASP A 160 -17.66 18.21 -5.30
CA ASP A 160 -18.95 17.83 -4.73
C ASP A 160 -18.77 16.94 -3.50
N LYS A 161 -19.87 16.63 -2.81
CA LYS A 161 -19.85 15.72 -1.65
C LYS A 161 -19.71 14.24 -2.03
N ARG A 162 -19.69 13.91 -3.33
CA ARG A 162 -19.69 12.53 -3.82
C ARG A 162 -18.30 12.18 -4.32
N GLU A 163 -17.63 11.31 -3.58
CA GLU A 163 -16.36 10.74 -4.00
C GLU A 163 -16.57 9.86 -5.25
N ARG A 164 -15.78 10.11 -6.30
CA ARG A 164 -15.78 9.35 -7.57
C ARG A 164 -14.46 8.67 -7.87
N ILE A 165 -13.40 9.07 -7.19
CA ILE A 165 -12.08 8.46 -7.26
C ILE A 165 -11.54 8.24 -5.85
N VAL A 166 -10.90 7.09 -5.67
CA VAL A 166 -10.11 6.79 -4.48
C VAL A 166 -8.73 6.37 -4.97
N LEU A 167 -7.70 7.02 -4.46
CA LEU A 167 -6.31 6.63 -4.69
C LEU A 167 -5.78 5.97 -3.43
N ILE A 168 -5.03 4.89 -3.59
CA ILE A 168 -4.25 4.25 -2.53
C ILE A 168 -2.79 4.20 -3.02
N ALA A 169 -1.85 4.68 -2.22
CA ALA A 169 -0.44 4.75 -2.59
C ALA A 169 0.46 4.63 -1.36
N SER A 170 1.69 4.13 -1.54
CA SER A 170 2.68 4.05 -0.45
C SER A 170 3.16 5.40 0.05
N GLU A 171 3.02 6.43 -0.79
CA GLU A 171 3.37 7.82 -0.50
C GLU A 171 2.37 8.78 -1.18
N PRO A 172 2.18 9.99 -0.63
CA PRO A 172 1.37 11.02 -1.27
C PRO A 172 1.88 11.37 -2.68
N LEU A 173 1.04 11.18 -3.70
CA LEU A 173 1.41 11.46 -5.10
C LEU A 173 1.33 12.95 -5.49
N THR A 174 0.85 13.79 -4.58
CA THR A 174 0.65 15.24 -4.81
C THR A 174 1.37 16.06 -3.76
N PHE A 175 1.73 17.30 -4.12
CA PHE A 175 2.35 18.24 -3.18
C PHE A 175 1.43 18.63 -2.02
N GLU A 176 0.11 18.63 -2.27
CA GLU A 176 -0.90 18.93 -1.25
C GLU A 176 -1.10 17.72 -0.33
N LYS A 177 -0.24 17.59 0.67
CA LYS A 177 -0.23 16.47 1.62
C LYS A 177 -1.50 16.36 2.44
N THR A 178 -2.21 17.47 2.65
CA THR A 178 -3.48 17.52 3.40
C THR A 178 -4.60 16.73 2.74
N ASP A 179 -4.46 16.40 1.45
CA ASP A 179 -5.42 15.55 0.74
C ASP A 179 -5.21 14.05 0.96
N TRP A 180 -4.11 13.67 1.61
CA TRP A 180 -3.74 12.28 1.86
C TRP A 180 -3.90 11.94 3.33
N LEU A 181 -4.61 10.86 3.58
CA LEU A 181 -4.77 10.29 4.91
C LEU A 181 -3.90 9.05 5.01
N GLU A 182 -3.04 9.00 6.02
CA GLU A 182 -2.29 7.79 6.34
C GLU A 182 -3.26 6.71 6.85
N ILE A 183 -3.15 5.50 6.29
CA ILE A 183 -3.91 4.35 6.75
C ILE A 183 -3.23 3.84 8.02
N PRO A 184 -3.91 3.67 9.16
CA PRO A 184 -3.27 3.19 10.39
C PRO A 184 -2.66 1.78 10.23
N CYS A 185 -1.63 1.48 11.02
CA CYS A 185 -1.07 0.14 11.12
C CYS A 185 -2.14 -0.89 11.57
N GLN A 186 -2.03 -2.15 11.12
CA GLN A 186 -3.03 -3.20 11.34
C GLN A 186 -4.43 -2.79 10.87
N THR A 187 -4.55 -2.28 9.65
CA THR A 187 -5.84 -1.88 9.07
C THR A 187 -6.06 -2.55 7.72
N VAL A 188 -7.30 -3.01 7.49
CA VAL A 188 -7.81 -3.30 6.15
C VAL A 188 -8.64 -2.11 5.68
N ILE A 189 -8.31 -1.59 4.51
CA ILE A 189 -9.12 -0.60 3.80
C ILE A 189 -9.90 -1.28 2.69
N ILE A 190 -11.16 -0.91 2.52
CA ILE A 190 -12.04 -1.47 1.50
C ILE A 190 -12.68 -0.33 0.72
N ILE A 191 -12.57 -0.38 -0.59
CA ILE A 191 -13.35 0.47 -1.50
C ILE A 191 -14.52 -0.37 -1.99
N THR A 192 -15.74 0.04 -1.64
CA THR A 192 -16.97 -0.65 -2.06
C THR A 192 -17.37 -0.28 -3.50
N PRO A 193 -18.27 -1.02 -4.16
CA PRO A 193 -18.76 -0.68 -5.49
C PRO A 193 -19.49 0.68 -5.57
N LYS A 194 -19.84 1.25 -4.40
CA LYS A 194 -20.46 2.57 -4.27
C LYS A 194 -19.44 3.68 -3.94
N MET A 195 -18.14 3.42 -4.10
CA MET A 195 -17.04 4.32 -3.78
C MET A 195 -16.94 4.76 -2.31
N ASN A 196 -17.57 4.03 -1.40
CA ASN A 196 -17.34 4.23 0.03
C ASN A 196 -16.01 3.58 0.43
N VAL A 197 -15.23 4.30 1.22
CA VAL A 197 -14.03 3.80 1.88
C VAL A 197 -14.38 3.32 3.29
N LEU A 198 -14.19 2.03 3.54
CA LEU A 198 -14.37 1.41 4.84
C LEU A 198 -12.99 1.06 5.42
N GLN A 199 -12.82 1.21 6.72
CA GLN A 199 -11.60 0.83 7.42
C GLN A 199 -11.95 -0.12 8.57
N PHE A 200 -11.23 -1.24 8.66
CA PHE A 200 -11.42 -2.25 9.69
C PHE A 200 -10.07 -2.57 10.34
N PRO A 201 -10.00 -2.64 11.68
CA PRO A 201 -8.78 -3.09 12.34
C PRO A 201 -8.55 -4.59 12.08
N ILE A 202 -7.28 -4.96 11.91
CA ILE A 202 -6.80 -6.35 11.90
C ILE A 202 -6.47 -6.69 13.34
N ILE A 203 -7.36 -7.44 14.00
CA ILE A 203 -7.22 -7.77 15.42
C ILE A 203 -6.52 -9.13 15.54
N ASP A 204 -5.29 -9.12 16.02
CA ASP A 204 -4.50 -10.28 16.38
C ASP A 204 -3.50 -9.94 17.50
N GLU A 205 -2.54 -10.84 17.78
CA GLU A 205 -1.54 -10.65 18.83
C GLU A 205 -0.60 -9.44 18.63
N PHE A 206 -0.57 -8.86 17.43
CA PHE A 206 0.23 -7.67 17.14
C PHE A 206 -0.58 -6.37 17.20
N PHE A 207 -1.91 -6.45 17.33
CA PHE A 207 -2.77 -5.28 17.42
C PHE A 207 -2.57 -4.54 18.76
N GLN A 208 -2.25 -3.25 18.72
CA GLN A 208 -2.17 -2.41 19.91
C GLN A 208 -3.52 -1.72 20.17
N HIS A 209 -4.17 -2.03 21.30
CA HIS A 209 -5.48 -1.47 21.68
C HIS A 209 -5.45 0.02 22.09
N THR A 210 -4.30 0.69 21.98
CA THR A 210 -4.11 2.10 22.32
C THR A 210 -4.45 3.01 21.14
N LEU A 211 -5.03 4.18 21.42
CA LEU A 211 -5.35 5.19 20.38
C LEU A 211 -4.11 5.73 19.66
N THR A 212 -2.95 5.67 20.31
CA THR A 212 -1.65 6.08 19.76
C THR A 212 -0.68 4.91 19.91
N PRO A 213 -0.65 3.98 18.95
CA PRO A 213 0.30 2.88 18.96
C PRO A 213 1.73 3.41 19.03
N ASN A 214 2.55 2.81 19.90
CA ASN A 214 3.97 3.14 19.98
C ASN A 214 4.74 2.07 19.18
N ARG A 215 5.01 2.37 17.92
CA ARG A 215 5.76 1.51 16.99
C ARG A 215 7.00 2.24 16.51
N SER A 216 8.12 1.54 16.41
CA SER A 216 9.35 2.08 15.84
C SER A 216 9.31 2.04 14.32
N SER A 217 9.63 3.17 13.69
CA SER A 217 9.80 3.26 12.23
C SER A 217 11.18 2.81 11.75
N ASP A 218 12.14 2.50 12.64
CA ASP A 218 13.54 2.24 12.28
C ASP A 218 13.67 1.07 11.29
N TYR A 219 12.96 -0.03 11.54
CA TYR A 219 13.01 -1.22 10.69
C TYR A 219 12.47 -0.93 9.28
N VAL A 220 11.28 -0.32 9.19
CA VAL A 220 10.62 -0.02 7.91
C VAL A 220 11.36 1.07 7.12
N ILE A 221 11.99 2.03 7.80
CA ILE A 221 12.91 3.01 7.20
C ILE A 221 14.15 2.30 6.64
N GLY A 222 14.74 1.38 7.41
CA GLY A 222 15.89 0.58 6.96
C GLY A 222 15.60 -0.29 5.73
N LYS A 223 14.34 -0.68 5.53
CA LYS A 223 13.85 -1.37 4.31
C LYS A 223 13.52 -0.43 3.16
N GLY A 224 13.53 0.87 3.36
CA GLY A 224 13.13 1.86 2.34
C GLY A 224 11.63 1.84 2.03
N LEU A 225 10.81 1.36 2.96
CA LEU A 225 9.35 1.19 2.79
C LEU A 225 8.54 2.17 3.62
N HIS A 226 9.19 3.22 4.14
CA HIS A 226 8.56 4.27 4.91
C HIS A 226 8.69 5.60 4.18
N TYR A 227 7.57 6.26 3.93
CA TYR A 227 7.56 7.62 3.41
C TYR A 227 8.22 8.58 4.41
N LEU A 228 9.33 9.21 3.99
CA LEU A 228 9.98 10.28 4.75
C LEU A 228 9.68 11.60 4.04
N PRO A 229 8.91 12.52 4.64
CA PRO A 229 8.70 13.82 4.04
C PRO A 229 10.05 14.53 3.91
N VAL A 230 10.39 14.97 2.70
CA VAL A 230 11.57 15.81 2.47
C VAL A 230 11.45 17.05 3.36
N CYS A 231 12.29 17.15 4.39
CA CYS A 231 12.43 18.38 5.15
C CYS A 231 12.89 19.47 4.17
N SER A 232 12.11 20.54 4.04
CA SER A 232 12.61 21.79 3.46
C SER A 232 13.90 22.13 4.20
N SER A 233 15.02 22.20 3.47
CA SER A 233 16.34 22.45 4.04
C SER A 233 16.30 23.70 4.93
N PRO A 234 16.99 23.70 6.09
CA PRO A 234 17.08 24.91 6.89
C PRO A 234 17.78 25.98 6.06
N SER A 235 17.09 27.10 5.86
CA SER A 235 17.61 28.31 5.23
C SER A 235 19.00 28.63 5.78
N LYS A 236 19.98 28.73 4.88
CA LYS A 236 21.38 29.08 5.21
C LYS A 236 21.40 30.26 6.18
N ILE A 237 21.81 30.01 7.42
CA ILE A 237 22.16 31.05 8.38
C ILE A 237 23.32 31.82 7.74
N SER A 238 23.09 33.10 7.40
CA SER A 238 24.12 33.99 6.90
C SER A 238 25.17 34.20 7.99
N ALA A 239 26.38 33.67 7.79
CA ALA A 239 27.51 33.98 8.64
C ALA A 239 27.80 35.49 8.60
N GLY A 240 27.56 36.17 9.72
CA GLY A 240 27.89 37.58 9.88
C GLY A 240 29.40 37.78 9.76
N LYS A 241 29.81 38.72 8.91
CA LYS A 241 31.21 39.17 8.78
C LYS A 241 31.66 39.77 10.11
N GLN A 242 32.56 39.11 10.82
CA GLN A 242 33.39 39.73 11.85
C GLN A 242 34.45 40.59 11.16
N GLN A 243 34.35 41.91 11.33
CA GLN A 243 35.34 42.87 10.85
C GLN A 243 36.20 43.30 12.05
N TRP A 244 37.42 42.77 12.11
CA TRP A 244 38.44 43.19 13.08
C TRP A 244 39.02 44.54 12.64
N ARG A 245 38.95 45.55 13.53
CA ARG A 245 39.67 46.82 13.38
C ARG A 245 41.04 46.71 14.07
N LYS A 246 42.09 47.06 13.35
CA LYS A 246 43.31 47.66 13.89
C LYS A 246 43.40 49.06 13.35
#